data_AF-A0A165YVT9-F1
#
_entry.id   AF-A0A165YVT9-F1
#
_cell.length_a   1.000
_cell.length_b   1.000
_cell.length_c   1.000
_cell.angle_alpha   90.00
_cell.angle_beta   90.00
_cell.angle_gamma   90.00
#
_symmetry.space_group_name_H-M   'P 1'
#
loop_
_entity.id
_entity.type
_entity.pdbx_description
1 polymer ?
#
loop_
_entity_poly.entity_id
_entity_poly.type
_entity_poly.pdbx_seq_one_letter_code
_entity_poly.pdbx_strand_id
1 'polypeptide(L)'
;MLLWQLLAEENAVQDAIELHHVIDFDGNVGQQLQILNEEAHRASPVQIVPEEEPEVLSDTPKFSCNVCLDEHPLEDVAVVEGCGHEFCRDCMKDFIESKLSDGQYPVMCPICQASRDNTGAPRGYVGRYLIDQLGFTQEQYNKWIELELNQHSMTLECRRCGSSSLVSREDFISAEIFHCPSSECDHVWCKRCGKTIEAAEDDEDDDVSHSCDGSTEFARLMSHSGWKACPGCETPIEKTEGCNHITCQVSGCNTHFCYKCGETIIRSTDNTEISAAWRSHFSADCPLYGMPL
;
A
#
# COMPACT_ATOMS: atom_id res chain seq x y z
N MET A 1 -40.69 39.72 55.77
CA MET A 1 -41.48 39.05 54.71
C MET A 1 -41.47 37.57 55.05
N LEU A 2 -42.60 36.99 55.47
CA LEU A 2 -43.72 36.52 54.62
C LEU A 2 -43.24 35.35 53.73
N LEU A 3 -43.45 34.06 54.04
CA LEU A 3 -44.64 33.22 54.39
C LEU A 3 -45.44 32.71 53.18
N TRP A 4 -45.74 31.39 53.23
CA TRP A 4 -46.50 30.55 52.30
C TRP A 4 -45.82 30.27 50.94
N GLN A 5 -45.90 29.07 50.33
CA GLN A 5 -46.67 27.84 50.64
C GLN A 5 -45.77 26.60 50.36
N LEU A 6 -45.55 25.70 51.33
CA LEU A 6 -46.15 24.33 51.47
C LEU A 6 -45.88 23.39 50.27
N LEU A 7 -45.09 22.31 50.42
CA LEU A 7 -45.45 20.95 50.90
C LEU A 7 -46.47 20.24 49.99
N ALA A 8 -46.28 19.00 49.50
CA ALA A 8 -45.18 18.01 49.60
C ALA A 8 -45.24 17.05 48.35
N GLU A 9 -44.79 15.78 48.25
CA GLU A 9 -44.17 14.72 49.09
C GLU A 9 -43.38 13.76 48.11
N GLU A 10 -42.27 13.08 48.46
CA GLU A 10 -42.12 11.63 48.78
C GLU A 10 -42.76 10.59 47.79
N ASN A 11 -42.17 9.43 47.43
CA ASN A 11 -40.84 8.81 47.70
C ASN A 11 -40.47 7.70 46.64
N ALA A 12 -39.35 6.98 46.85
CA ALA A 12 -38.85 5.72 46.22
C ALA A 12 -39.82 4.88 45.32
N VAL A 13 -39.44 4.19 44.22
CA VAL A 13 -38.16 3.61 43.73
C VAL A 13 -37.47 2.63 44.70
N GLN A 14 -37.96 1.38 44.78
CA GLN A 14 -37.14 0.16 44.68
C GLN A 14 -37.98 -1.14 44.66
N ASP A 15 -37.29 -2.25 44.35
CA ASP A 15 -37.67 -3.67 44.50
C ASP A 15 -38.81 -4.25 43.62
N ALA A 16 -38.81 -5.55 43.24
CA ALA A 16 -37.70 -6.51 43.08
C ALA A 16 -38.12 -7.77 42.28
N ILE A 17 -37.19 -8.29 41.46
CA ILE A 17 -36.80 -9.72 41.31
C ILE A 17 -37.82 -10.79 40.82
N GLU A 18 -37.41 -11.45 39.73
CA GLU A 18 -37.61 -12.85 39.27
C GLU A 18 -38.99 -13.45 38.95
N LEU A 19 -38.96 -14.21 37.85
CA LEU A 19 -39.94 -15.23 37.47
C LEU A 19 -40.05 -16.34 38.54
N HIS A 20 -41.25 -16.91 38.70
CA HIS A 20 -41.47 -18.35 38.43
C HIS A 20 -42.96 -18.68 38.25
N HIS A 21 -43.24 -19.62 37.33
CA HIS A 21 -44.39 -20.54 37.23
C HIS A 21 -45.74 -20.17 37.90
N VAL A 22 -46.80 -20.11 37.09
CA VAL A 22 -47.73 -21.26 36.97
C VAL A 22 -48.08 -21.45 35.49
N ILE A 23 -48.03 -22.70 35.00
CA ILE A 23 -48.75 -23.13 33.81
C ILE A 23 -49.98 -23.87 34.34
N ASP A 24 -51.17 -23.50 33.89
CA ASP A 24 -52.32 -24.41 33.92
C ASP A 24 -53.05 -24.37 32.58
N PHE A 25 -53.47 -25.55 32.14
CA PHE A 25 -53.84 -25.84 30.76
C PHE A 25 -55.15 -26.64 30.78
N ASP A 26 -56.27 -25.93 30.68
CA ASP A 26 -57.56 -26.54 30.36
C ASP A 26 -58.39 -25.55 29.54
N GLY A 27 -58.97 -26.03 28.44
CA GLY A 27 -59.51 -25.17 27.40
C GLY A 27 -61.03 -25.15 27.36
N ASN A 28 -61.59 -24.04 26.85
CA ASN A 28 -62.78 -24.15 26.03
C ASN A 28 -62.83 -23.06 24.95
N VAL A 29 -63.08 -23.45 23.71
CA VAL A 29 -63.18 -22.53 22.56
C VAL A 29 -64.64 -22.37 22.18
N GLY A 30 -65.11 -21.13 22.15
CA GLY A 30 -66.31 -20.74 21.40
C GLY A 30 -67.66 -20.96 22.09
N GLN A 31 -67.97 -20.19 23.14
CA GLN A 31 -69.36 -20.03 23.58
C GLN A 31 -69.67 -18.70 24.32
N GLN A 32 -69.57 -17.56 23.63
CA GLN A 32 -70.29 -16.33 24.04
C GLN A 32 -70.69 -15.42 22.85
N LEU A 33 -70.64 -15.93 21.62
CA LEU A 33 -70.83 -15.17 20.37
C LEU A 33 -72.32 -14.94 20.00
N GLN A 34 -73.20 -14.81 21.00
CA GLN A 34 -74.66 -14.88 20.82
C GLN A 34 -75.49 -13.86 21.63
N ILE A 35 -74.88 -12.96 22.41
CA ILE A 35 -75.63 -11.99 23.27
C ILE A 35 -75.27 -10.52 22.96
N LEU A 36 -75.13 -10.19 21.67
CA LEU A 36 -75.13 -8.80 21.15
C LEU A 36 -75.88 -8.67 19.80
N ASN A 37 -76.62 -9.71 19.36
CA ASN A 37 -77.21 -9.76 18.02
C ASN A 37 -78.70 -9.34 17.98
N GLU A 38 -79.26 -8.83 19.09
CA GLU A 38 -80.70 -8.52 19.19
C GLU A 38 -81.03 -7.01 19.14
N GLU A 39 -80.03 -6.13 19.24
CA GLU A 39 -80.22 -4.66 19.15
C GLU A 39 -80.15 -4.12 17.69
N ALA A 40 -79.70 -4.95 16.74
CA ALA A 40 -79.46 -4.57 15.34
C ALA A 40 -80.73 -4.24 14.51
N HIS A 41 -81.94 -4.43 15.06
CA HIS A 41 -83.21 -4.37 14.32
C HIS A 41 -84.04 -3.08 14.52
N ARG A 42 -83.42 -1.94 14.87
CA ARG A 42 -84.16 -0.66 14.98
C ARG A 42 -83.45 0.62 14.51
N ALA A 43 -82.43 0.52 13.67
CA ALA A 43 -81.85 1.67 12.97
C ALA A 43 -82.42 1.81 11.54
N SER A 44 -82.75 3.03 11.12
CA SER A 44 -83.11 3.33 9.72
C SER A 44 -81.85 3.38 8.82
N PRO A 45 -81.99 3.21 7.49
CA PRO A 45 -80.86 3.33 6.58
C PRO A 45 -80.28 4.75 6.60
N VAL A 46 -79.08 4.92 7.16
CA VAL A 46 -78.29 6.13 6.99
C VAL A 46 -77.75 6.14 5.57
N GLN A 47 -78.01 7.21 4.82
CA GLN A 47 -77.39 7.39 3.50
C GLN A 47 -75.92 7.77 3.70
N ILE A 48 -75.02 6.86 3.34
CA ILE A 48 -73.58 7.14 3.30
C ILE A 48 -73.35 8.05 2.09
N VAL A 49 -73.15 9.33 2.36
CA VAL A 49 -72.53 10.25 1.40
C VAL A 49 -71.05 9.85 1.31
N PRO A 50 -70.43 9.75 0.12
CA PRO A 50 -68.99 9.57 0.05
C PRO A 50 -68.29 10.75 0.73
N GLU A 51 -67.47 10.48 1.73
CA GLU A 51 -66.49 11.44 2.19
C GLU A 51 -65.42 11.54 1.09
N GLU A 52 -65.20 12.73 0.56
CA GLU A 52 -64.06 12.99 -0.33
C GLU A 52 -62.79 12.86 0.52
N GLU A 53 -61.96 11.84 0.26
CA GLU A 53 -60.65 11.72 0.90
C GLU A 53 -59.86 13.00 0.61
N PRO A 54 -59.35 13.71 1.64
CA PRO A 54 -58.57 14.91 1.39
C PRO A 54 -57.27 14.50 0.71
N GLU A 55 -57.05 14.95 -0.53
CA GLU A 55 -55.82 14.69 -1.27
C GLU A 55 -54.61 15.27 -0.51
N VAL A 56 -53.95 14.43 0.28
CA VAL A 56 -52.73 14.79 1.01
C VAL A 56 -51.60 14.84 -0.01
N LEU A 57 -51.47 15.99 -0.68
CA LEU A 57 -50.33 16.33 -1.52
C LEU A 57 -49.05 16.36 -0.67
N SER A 58 -48.43 15.19 -0.50
CA SER A 58 -47.12 15.06 0.10
C SER A 58 -46.05 15.51 -0.90
N ASP A 59 -45.86 16.84 -0.99
CA ASP A 59 -44.68 17.43 -1.63
C ASP A 59 -43.43 17.02 -0.83
N THR A 60 -42.91 15.83 -1.12
CA THR A 60 -41.60 15.39 -0.62
C THR A 60 -40.54 16.29 -1.25
N PRO A 61 -39.65 16.91 -0.44
CA PRO A 61 -38.67 17.83 -0.96
C PRO A 61 -37.66 17.09 -1.84
N LYS A 62 -37.26 17.71 -2.95
CA LYS A 62 -36.38 17.14 -3.97
C LYS A 62 -35.11 17.96 -4.18
N PHE A 63 -34.12 17.33 -4.79
CA PHE A 63 -32.93 17.97 -5.36
C PHE A 63 -32.67 17.45 -6.78
N SER A 64 -31.80 18.13 -7.54
CA SER A 64 -31.33 17.67 -8.85
C SER A 64 -29.93 17.08 -8.73
N CYS A 65 -29.71 15.88 -9.28
CA CYS A 65 -28.44 15.19 -9.19
C CYS A 65 -27.47 15.67 -10.29
N ASN A 66 -26.27 16.09 -9.88
CA ASN A 66 -25.23 16.63 -10.78
C ASN A 66 -24.57 15.61 -11.75
N VAL A 67 -25.05 14.37 -11.81
CA VAL A 67 -24.50 13.29 -12.67
C VAL A 67 -25.52 12.78 -13.70
N CYS A 68 -26.72 12.38 -13.28
CA CYS A 68 -27.81 12.01 -14.20
C CYS A 68 -28.62 13.22 -14.70
N LEU A 69 -28.61 14.34 -13.97
CA LEU A 69 -29.41 15.56 -14.18
C LEU A 69 -30.92 15.42 -13.86
N ASP A 70 -31.34 14.29 -13.29
CA ASP A 70 -32.71 14.03 -12.86
C ASP A 70 -33.04 14.62 -11.46
N GLU A 71 -34.34 14.72 -11.14
CA GLU A 71 -34.83 15.06 -9.79
C GLU A 71 -34.98 13.80 -8.91
N HIS A 72 -34.48 13.86 -7.67
CA HIS A 72 -34.60 12.80 -6.67
C HIS A 72 -35.13 13.34 -5.32
N PRO A 73 -35.77 12.51 -4.47
CA PRO A 73 -36.14 12.90 -3.10
C PRO A 73 -34.91 13.24 -2.26
N LEU A 74 -35.00 14.18 -1.31
CA LEU A 74 -33.88 14.50 -0.41
C LEU A 74 -33.41 13.31 0.45
N GLU A 75 -34.23 12.28 0.65
CA GLU A 75 -33.84 11.05 1.35
C GLU A 75 -32.83 10.20 0.54
N ASP A 76 -32.79 10.39 -0.78
CA ASP A 76 -31.85 9.77 -1.72
C ASP A 76 -30.60 10.62 -2.00
N VAL A 77 -30.35 11.66 -1.20
CA VAL A 77 -29.13 12.46 -1.31
C VAL A 77 -27.92 11.71 -0.74
N ALA A 78 -26.84 11.70 -1.53
CA ALA A 78 -25.53 11.20 -1.20
C ALA A 78 -24.55 12.38 -1.24
N VAL A 79 -24.02 12.76 -0.07
CA VAL A 79 -23.19 13.96 0.10
C VAL A 79 -21.73 13.56 0.32
N VAL A 80 -20.79 14.14 -0.44
CA VAL A 80 -19.36 13.88 -0.26
C VAL A 80 -18.74 14.84 0.76
N GLU A 81 -18.19 14.28 1.83
CA GLU A 81 -17.54 15.02 2.91
C GLU A 81 -16.40 15.93 2.42
N GLY A 82 -16.11 16.99 3.19
CA GLY A 82 -15.11 18.01 2.88
C GLY A 82 -15.55 19.02 1.81
N CYS A 83 -16.26 18.61 0.76
CA CYS A 83 -16.74 19.50 -0.30
C CYS A 83 -18.24 19.79 -0.31
N GLY A 84 -19.06 18.94 0.29
CA GLY A 84 -20.52 19.13 0.38
C GLY A 84 -21.27 18.97 -0.95
N HIS A 85 -20.68 18.36 -1.97
CA HIS A 85 -21.35 18.11 -3.24
C HIS A 85 -22.37 16.97 -3.13
N GLU A 86 -23.52 17.16 -3.76
CA GLU A 86 -24.71 16.31 -3.68
C GLU A 86 -24.96 15.51 -4.97
N PHE A 87 -25.29 14.24 -4.80
CA PHE A 87 -25.56 13.25 -5.85
C PHE A 87 -26.75 12.37 -5.41
N CYS A 88 -27.41 11.67 -6.33
CA CYS A 88 -28.32 10.60 -5.95
C CYS A 88 -27.54 9.33 -5.58
N ARG A 89 -28.11 8.50 -4.70
CA ARG A 89 -27.50 7.26 -4.21
C ARG A 89 -26.95 6.38 -5.34
N ASP A 90 -27.75 6.15 -6.38
CA ASP A 90 -27.38 5.26 -7.48
C ASP A 90 -26.16 5.78 -8.27
N CYS A 91 -26.18 7.04 -8.71
CA CYS A 91 -25.04 7.65 -9.41
C CYS A 91 -23.77 7.66 -8.57
N MET A 92 -23.89 7.87 -7.25
CA MET A 92 -22.74 7.84 -6.35
C MET A 92 -22.20 6.42 -6.16
N LYS A 93 -23.09 5.42 -6.10
CA LYS A 93 -22.75 4.00 -5.98
C LYS A 93 -22.03 3.48 -7.23
N ASP A 94 -22.60 3.69 -8.41
CA ASP A 94 -22.03 3.29 -9.69
C ASP A 94 -20.66 3.94 -9.93
N PHE A 95 -20.49 5.21 -9.54
CA PHE A 95 -19.21 5.90 -9.64
C PHE A 95 -18.15 5.27 -8.72
N ILE A 96 -18.46 5.00 -7.46
CA ILE A 96 -17.54 4.34 -6.53
C ILE A 96 -17.20 2.92 -7.02
N GLU A 97 -18.20 2.15 -7.47
CA GLU A 97 -17.98 0.80 -8.01
C GLU A 97 -17.09 0.82 -9.26
N SER A 98 -17.28 1.78 -10.17
CA SER A 98 -16.37 2.02 -11.30
C SER A 98 -14.94 2.32 -10.82
N LYS A 99 -14.76 3.17 -9.81
CA LYS A 99 -13.42 3.53 -9.30
C LYS A 99 -12.74 2.40 -8.57
N LEU A 100 -13.46 1.59 -7.80
CA LEU A 100 -12.94 0.37 -7.20
C LEU A 100 -12.66 -0.71 -8.26
N SER A 101 -13.46 -0.79 -9.33
CA SER A 101 -13.18 -1.66 -10.47
C SER A 101 -11.86 -1.29 -11.15
N ASP A 102 -11.64 0.01 -11.42
CA ASP A 102 -10.40 0.58 -11.97
C ASP A 102 -9.18 0.47 -11.03
N GLY A 103 -9.36 0.15 -9.75
CA GLY A 103 -8.30 0.22 -8.73
C GLY A 103 -7.89 1.65 -8.34
N GLN A 104 -8.73 2.64 -8.61
CA GLN A 104 -8.48 4.06 -8.31
C GLN A 104 -8.88 4.40 -6.87
N TYR A 105 -7.89 4.68 -6.03
CA TYR A 105 -8.06 5.09 -4.64
C TYR A 105 -7.02 6.17 -4.24
N PRO A 106 -7.37 7.21 -3.46
CA PRO A 106 -8.67 7.49 -2.87
C PRO A 106 -9.69 7.99 -3.91
N VAL A 107 -10.96 7.62 -3.72
CA VAL A 107 -12.04 8.03 -4.64
C VAL A 107 -12.39 9.50 -4.41
N MET A 108 -12.05 10.37 -5.36
CA MET A 108 -12.36 11.81 -5.32
C MET A 108 -13.81 12.08 -5.73
N CYS A 109 -14.45 13.10 -5.14
CA CYS A 109 -15.77 13.59 -5.57
C CYS A 109 -15.79 13.89 -7.10
N PRO A 110 -16.81 13.42 -7.86
CA PRO A 110 -16.90 13.63 -9.31
C PRO A 110 -16.73 15.11 -9.75
N ILE A 111 -17.41 16.04 -9.07
CA ILE A 111 -17.35 17.48 -9.39
C ILE A 111 -15.98 18.06 -9.02
N CYS A 112 -15.39 17.63 -7.90
CA CYS A 112 -14.03 18.03 -7.51
C CYS A 112 -12.96 17.49 -8.47
N GLN A 113 -13.19 16.33 -9.10
CA GLN A 113 -12.31 15.75 -10.10
C GLN A 113 -12.45 16.45 -11.47
N ALA A 114 -13.67 16.82 -11.86
CA ALA A 114 -13.94 17.53 -13.11
C ALA A 114 -13.54 19.01 -13.08
N SER A 115 -13.58 19.66 -11.91
CA SER A 115 -13.26 21.08 -11.78
C SER A 115 -11.79 21.40 -12.08
N ARG A 116 -11.57 22.30 -13.03
CA ARG A 116 -10.25 22.83 -13.40
C ARG A 116 -9.79 23.98 -12.51
N ASP A 117 -10.65 24.44 -11.61
CA ASP A 117 -10.46 25.67 -10.85
C ASP A 117 -9.68 25.42 -9.56
N ASN A 118 -8.44 25.91 -9.50
CA ASN A 118 -7.62 25.93 -8.28
C ASN A 118 -7.96 27.14 -7.39
N THR A 119 -9.26 27.38 -7.15
CA THR A 119 -9.79 28.50 -6.35
C THR A 119 -9.58 28.35 -4.83
N GLY A 120 -8.89 27.31 -4.38
CA GLY A 120 -8.69 27.01 -2.96
C GLY A 120 -9.91 26.41 -2.26
N ALA A 121 -10.99 26.13 -3.00
CA ALA A 121 -12.16 25.41 -2.48
C ALA A 121 -11.77 24.00 -2.00
N PRO A 122 -12.35 23.49 -0.90
CA PRO A 122 -12.00 22.18 -0.36
C PRO A 122 -12.44 21.07 -1.33
N ARG A 123 -11.48 20.20 -1.70
CA ARG A 123 -11.77 19.00 -2.49
C ARG A 123 -12.18 17.85 -1.57
N GLY A 124 -13.30 17.22 -1.88
CA GLY A 124 -13.84 16.09 -1.12
C GLY A 124 -13.43 14.76 -1.70
N TYR A 125 -13.33 13.77 -0.82
CA TYR A 125 -13.10 12.36 -1.14
C TYR A 125 -14.21 11.54 -0.47
N VAL A 126 -14.50 10.37 -1.02
CA VAL A 126 -15.47 9.44 -0.45
C VAL A 126 -14.93 8.92 0.88
N GLY A 127 -15.64 9.23 1.96
CA GLY A 127 -15.40 8.66 3.28
C GLY A 127 -16.11 7.32 3.46
N ARG A 128 -15.65 6.52 4.41
CA ARG A 128 -16.22 5.19 4.74
C ARG A 128 -17.72 5.23 5.06
N TYR A 129 -18.16 6.29 5.75
CA TYR A 129 -19.57 6.55 6.06
C TYR A 129 -20.49 6.52 4.83
N LEU A 130 -20.04 7.09 3.70
CA LEU A 130 -20.82 7.14 2.47
C LEU A 130 -20.99 5.75 1.83
N ILE A 131 -20.05 4.84 2.04
CA ILE A 131 -20.12 3.46 1.56
C ILE A 131 -21.06 2.64 2.44
N ASP A 132 -20.94 2.80 3.76
CA ASP A 132 -21.84 2.16 4.73
C ASP A 132 -23.31 2.58 4.47
N GLN A 133 -23.56 3.80 3.97
CA GLN A 133 -24.89 4.29 3.57
C GLN A 133 -25.42 3.82 2.21
N LEU A 134 -24.55 3.43 1.27
CA LEU A 134 -24.92 3.11 -0.12
C LEU A 134 -25.20 1.62 -0.37
N GLY A 135 -25.10 0.78 0.66
CA GLY A 135 -25.45 -0.64 0.60
C GLY A 135 -24.56 -1.42 -0.38
N PHE A 136 -23.25 -1.24 -0.28
CA PHE A 136 -22.26 -2.03 -1.02
C PHE A 136 -22.26 -3.50 -0.56
N THR A 137 -21.91 -4.41 -1.46
CA THR A 137 -21.73 -5.83 -1.14
C THR A 137 -20.45 -6.04 -0.31
N GLN A 138 -20.37 -7.16 0.40
CA GLN A 138 -19.16 -7.51 1.16
C GLN A 138 -17.91 -7.61 0.27
N GLU A 139 -18.06 -8.03 -0.99
CA GLU A 139 -16.97 -8.10 -1.96
C GLU A 139 -16.45 -6.71 -2.36
N GLN A 140 -17.37 -5.79 -2.69
CA GLN A 140 -17.04 -4.39 -2.99
C GLN A 140 -16.40 -3.69 -1.77
N TYR A 141 -16.90 -3.97 -0.56
CA TYR A 141 -16.36 -3.45 0.69
C TYR A 141 -14.94 -3.98 0.97
N ASN A 142 -14.72 -5.28 0.79
CA ASN A 142 -13.40 -5.88 0.93
C ASN A 142 -12.40 -5.23 -0.05
N LYS A 143 -12.83 -4.96 -1.30
CA LYS A 143 -12.00 -4.28 -2.30
C LYS A 143 -11.69 -2.82 -1.93
N TRP A 144 -12.61 -2.10 -1.28
CA TRP A 144 -12.31 -0.78 -0.71
C TRP A 144 -11.21 -0.88 0.35
N ILE A 145 -11.36 -1.80 1.32
CA ILE A 145 -10.37 -1.99 2.40
C ILE A 145 -9.00 -2.42 1.85
N GLU A 146 -8.97 -3.26 0.82
CA GLU A 146 -7.73 -3.64 0.12
C GLU A 146 -7.04 -2.42 -0.50
N LEU A 147 -7.77 -1.59 -1.25
CA LEU A 147 -7.23 -0.38 -1.89
C LEU A 147 -6.85 0.71 -0.86
N GLU A 148 -7.53 0.75 0.29
CA GLU A 148 -7.19 1.59 1.44
C GLU A 148 -5.86 1.18 2.07
N LEU A 149 -5.67 -0.12 2.33
CA LEU A 149 -4.39 -0.68 2.82
C LEU A 149 -3.25 -0.48 1.80
N ASN A 150 -3.53 -0.58 0.50
CA ASN A 150 -2.56 -0.36 -0.59
C ASN A 150 -2.11 1.11 -0.75
N GLN A 151 -2.70 2.10 -0.03
CA GLN A 151 -2.05 3.41 0.10
C GLN A 151 -0.78 3.32 0.94
N HIS A 152 -0.85 2.58 2.05
CA HIS A 152 0.12 2.65 3.16
C HIS A 152 1.04 1.43 3.25
N SER A 153 0.68 0.32 2.60
CA SER A 153 1.43 -0.93 2.59
C SER A 153 1.68 -1.43 1.16
N MET A 154 2.66 -2.32 1.02
CA MET A 154 2.99 -3.01 -0.23
C MET A 154 3.33 -4.47 0.04
N THR A 155 2.91 -5.37 -0.85
CA THR A 155 3.28 -6.78 -0.79
C THR A 155 4.73 -6.97 -1.21
N LEU A 156 5.56 -7.47 -0.29
CA LEU A 156 6.91 -7.95 -0.57
C LEU A 156 6.88 -9.48 -0.71
N GLU A 157 7.29 -10.01 -1.87
CA GLU A 157 7.36 -11.45 -2.14
C GLU A 157 8.81 -11.92 -2.23
N CYS A 158 9.16 -12.96 -1.47
CA CYS A 158 10.50 -13.54 -1.44
C CYS A 158 10.73 -14.48 -2.63
N ARG A 159 11.66 -14.11 -3.51
CA ARG A 159 11.99 -14.86 -4.73
C ARG A 159 12.64 -16.24 -4.50
N ARG A 160 13.09 -16.57 -3.28
CA ARG A 160 13.64 -17.90 -2.94
C ARG A 160 12.58 -18.88 -2.44
N CYS A 161 11.61 -18.43 -1.64
CA CYS A 161 10.64 -19.32 -0.97
C CYS A 161 9.15 -19.05 -1.28
N GLY A 162 8.83 -17.99 -2.03
CA GLY A 162 7.44 -17.62 -2.34
C GLY A 162 6.63 -17.05 -1.16
N SER A 163 7.28 -16.82 0.00
CA SER A 163 6.64 -16.16 1.14
C SER A 163 6.36 -14.69 0.79
N SER A 164 5.10 -14.28 0.95
CA SER A 164 4.66 -12.90 0.82
C SER A 164 4.32 -12.29 2.19
N SER A 165 4.57 -10.99 2.35
CA SER A 165 4.17 -10.21 3.52
C SER A 165 3.83 -8.77 3.14
N LEU A 166 3.01 -8.10 3.95
CA LEU A 166 2.74 -6.67 3.81
C LEU A 166 3.78 -5.89 4.61
N VAL A 167 4.60 -5.10 3.92
CA VAL A 167 5.52 -4.11 4.52
C VAL A 167 4.93 -2.71 4.40
N SER A 168 5.38 -1.75 5.22
CA SER A 168 4.95 -0.36 5.02
C SER A 168 5.52 0.18 3.70
N ARG A 169 4.80 1.11 3.08
CA ARG A 169 5.22 1.74 1.83
C ARG A 169 6.45 2.63 2.02
N GLU A 170 6.66 3.19 3.21
CA GLU A 170 7.85 3.98 3.54
C GLU A 170 9.08 3.08 3.63
N ASP A 171 8.98 1.93 4.32
CA ASP A 171 10.06 0.94 4.39
C ASP A 171 10.38 0.39 2.99
N PHE A 172 9.36 0.07 2.20
CA PHE A 172 9.52 -0.40 0.82
C PHE A 172 10.21 0.66 -0.07
N ILE A 173 9.92 1.95 0.12
CA ILE A 173 10.50 3.05 -0.68
C ILE A 173 11.92 3.42 -0.21
N SER A 174 12.21 3.35 1.09
CA SER A 174 13.50 3.73 1.67
C SER A 174 14.56 2.63 1.63
N ALA A 175 14.20 1.35 1.76
CA ALA A 175 15.14 0.23 1.72
C ALA A 175 15.91 0.16 0.38
N GLU A 176 17.17 -0.30 0.39
CA GLU A 176 17.93 -0.65 -0.81
C GLU A 176 18.12 -2.18 -0.97
N ILE A 177 18.13 -2.89 0.16
CA ILE A 177 18.25 -4.34 0.29
C ILE A 177 16.98 -4.83 1.00
N PHE A 178 16.45 -5.96 0.55
CA PHE A 178 15.36 -6.67 1.22
C PHE A 178 15.86 -7.98 1.83
N HIS A 179 15.37 -8.28 3.03
CA HIS A 179 15.46 -9.58 3.68
C HIS A 179 14.11 -10.27 3.59
N CYS A 180 14.10 -11.59 3.51
CA CYS A 180 12.86 -12.37 3.51
C CYS A 180 12.14 -12.25 4.88
N PRO A 181 10.81 -12.04 4.91
CA PRO A 181 10.05 -11.92 6.16
C PRO A 181 9.74 -13.27 6.84
N SER A 182 10.13 -14.40 6.24
CA SER A 182 9.93 -15.75 6.80
C SER A 182 11.13 -16.18 7.66
N SER A 183 10.87 -16.68 8.88
CA SER A 183 11.89 -17.21 9.79
C SER A 183 12.66 -18.41 9.23
N GLU A 184 12.10 -19.11 8.25
CA GLU A 184 12.69 -20.31 7.65
C GLU A 184 13.47 -20.01 6.36
N CYS A 185 13.86 -18.76 6.10
CA CYS A 185 14.50 -18.40 4.83
C CYS A 185 15.42 -17.17 4.89
N ASP A 186 16.73 -17.38 4.97
CA ASP A 186 17.77 -16.35 4.94
C ASP A 186 18.04 -15.82 3.52
N HIS A 187 16.99 -15.43 2.78
CA HIS A 187 17.16 -14.82 1.46
C HIS A 187 17.27 -13.30 1.57
N VAL A 188 18.39 -12.78 1.06
CA VAL A 188 18.66 -11.34 0.94
C VAL A 188 18.78 -11.00 -0.55
N TRP A 189 18.21 -9.87 -0.98
CA TRP A 189 18.29 -9.42 -2.37
C TRP A 189 18.29 -7.89 -2.52
N CYS A 190 18.94 -7.40 -3.57
CA CYS A 190 18.91 -5.99 -3.94
C CYS A 190 17.53 -5.62 -4.51
N LYS A 191 16.92 -4.54 -4.00
CA LYS A 191 15.67 -3.97 -4.55
C LYS A 191 15.82 -3.48 -5.99
N ARG A 192 16.98 -2.89 -6.32
CA ARG A 192 17.22 -2.16 -7.58
C ARG A 192 17.45 -3.08 -8.79
N CYS A 193 18.24 -4.15 -8.62
CA CYS A 193 18.50 -5.12 -9.69
C CYS A 193 17.81 -6.48 -9.48
N GLY A 194 17.27 -6.77 -8.30
CA GLY A 194 16.59 -8.02 -7.99
C GLY A 194 17.50 -9.26 -7.92
N LYS A 195 18.84 -9.08 -7.91
CA LYS A 195 19.81 -10.15 -7.66
C LYS A 195 19.77 -10.57 -6.19
N THR A 196 19.92 -11.87 -5.95
CA THR A 196 20.36 -12.42 -4.66
C THR A 196 21.63 -11.72 -4.21
N ILE A 197 21.70 -11.42 -2.92
CA ILE A 197 22.93 -11.05 -2.23
C ILE A 197 23.31 -12.28 -1.42
N GLU A 198 24.45 -12.87 -1.72
CA GLU A 198 25.02 -13.98 -0.96
C GLU A 198 25.85 -13.39 0.17
N ALA A 199 25.71 -13.92 1.39
CA ALA A 199 26.55 -13.51 2.50
C ALA A 199 27.99 -13.97 2.19
N ALA A 200 28.94 -13.05 2.23
CA ALA A 200 30.35 -13.42 2.11
C ALA A 200 30.77 -14.13 3.39
N GLU A 201 31.22 -15.39 3.27
CA GLU A 201 31.58 -16.21 4.43
C GLU A 201 32.95 -15.84 5.05
N ASP A 202 33.75 -15.00 4.35
CA ASP A 202 35.17 -14.73 4.63
C ASP A 202 35.54 -13.23 4.79
N ASP A 203 34.62 -12.28 4.59
CA ASP A 203 34.92 -10.84 4.63
C ASP A 203 34.75 -10.29 6.08
N GLU A 204 35.84 -10.01 6.80
CA GLU A 204 35.84 -9.56 8.22
C GLU A 204 35.35 -8.10 8.43
N ASP A 205 35.15 -7.32 7.36
CA ASP A 205 34.56 -5.98 7.39
C ASP A 205 33.04 -6.07 7.07
N ASP A 206 32.22 -5.51 7.96
CA ASP A 206 30.76 -5.69 8.08
C ASP A 206 29.91 -4.98 6.97
N ASP A 207 30.45 -4.82 5.76
CA ASP A 207 29.80 -4.16 4.60
C ASP A 207 29.44 -5.15 3.49
N VAL A 208 28.14 -5.50 3.41
CA VAL A 208 27.57 -6.41 2.41
C VAL A 208 27.45 -5.70 1.04
N SER A 209 28.61 -5.43 0.45
CA SER A 209 28.86 -4.55 -0.70
C SER A 209 28.43 -5.14 -2.05
N HIS A 210 27.15 -5.46 -2.19
CA HIS A 210 26.54 -5.66 -3.50
C HIS A 210 26.68 -4.37 -4.33
N SER A 211 27.15 -4.47 -5.58
CA SER A 211 27.02 -3.36 -6.53
C SER A 211 26.08 -3.70 -7.69
N CYS A 212 25.12 -2.80 -7.90
CA CYS A 212 24.16 -2.87 -8.99
C CYS A 212 24.79 -2.71 -10.38
N ASP A 213 25.99 -2.12 -10.49
CA ASP A 213 26.71 -1.95 -11.76
C ASP A 213 27.59 -3.16 -12.15
N GLY A 214 27.74 -4.14 -11.26
CA GLY A 214 28.57 -5.32 -11.47
C GLY A 214 30.06 -5.15 -11.15
N SER A 215 30.49 -4.01 -10.60
CA SER A 215 31.89 -3.80 -10.19
C SER A 215 32.38 -4.82 -9.16
N THR A 216 31.57 -5.21 -8.16
CA THR A 216 31.90 -6.29 -7.20
C THR A 216 32.15 -7.62 -7.90
N GLU A 217 31.29 -7.97 -8.86
CA GLU A 217 31.39 -9.21 -9.66
C GLU A 217 32.67 -9.20 -10.51
N PHE A 218 32.96 -8.04 -11.12
CA PHE A 218 34.14 -7.83 -11.95
C PHE A 218 35.43 -7.84 -11.13
N ALA A 219 35.42 -7.30 -9.91
CA ALA A 219 36.54 -7.39 -8.97
C ALA A 219 36.79 -8.83 -8.50
N ARG A 220 35.72 -9.58 -8.14
CA ARG A 220 35.80 -11.02 -7.84
C ARG A 220 36.36 -11.81 -9.03
N LEU A 221 35.90 -11.52 -10.25
CA LEU A 221 36.43 -12.13 -11.49
C LEU A 221 37.90 -11.78 -11.77
N MET A 222 38.31 -10.52 -11.58
CA MET A 222 39.71 -10.12 -11.73
C MET A 222 40.62 -10.86 -10.75
N SER A 223 40.20 -10.98 -9.49
CA SER A 223 40.92 -11.70 -8.45
C SER A 223 41.08 -13.18 -8.80
N HIS A 224 39.97 -13.86 -9.10
CA HIS A 224 39.96 -15.29 -9.44
C HIS A 224 40.73 -15.61 -10.74
N SER A 225 40.71 -14.71 -11.73
CA SER A 225 41.45 -14.87 -12.99
C SER A 225 42.91 -14.40 -12.92
N GLY A 226 43.37 -13.85 -11.77
CA GLY A 226 44.71 -13.29 -11.63
C GLY A 226 44.99 -12.10 -12.54
N TRP A 227 43.95 -11.39 -12.98
CA TRP A 227 44.06 -10.17 -13.79
C TRP A 227 44.62 -9.01 -12.98
N LYS A 228 45.26 -8.04 -13.64
CA LYS A 228 45.88 -6.88 -12.99
C LYS A 228 45.44 -5.57 -13.62
N ALA A 229 44.96 -4.64 -12.80
CA ALA A 229 44.77 -3.26 -13.21
C ALA A 229 46.12 -2.59 -13.48
N CYS A 230 46.20 -1.74 -14.51
CA CYS A 230 47.39 -0.93 -14.76
C CYS A 230 47.56 0.15 -13.67
N PRO A 231 48.68 0.20 -12.93
CA PRO A 231 48.86 1.16 -11.82
C PRO A 231 48.95 2.65 -12.26
N GLY A 232 48.93 2.95 -13.56
CA GLY A 232 48.93 4.31 -14.10
C GLY A 232 47.61 4.79 -14.73
N CYS A 233 46.62 3.90 -14.92
CA CYS A 233 45.32 4.25 -15.51
C CYS A 233 44.17 3.28 -15.16
N GLU A 234 44.37 2.40 -14.16
CA GLU A 234 43.42 1.43 -13.59
C GLU A 234 42.81 0.41 -14.56
N THR A 235 43.15 0.49 -15.85
CA THR A 235 42.61 -0.37 -16.90
C THR A 235 42.97 -1.84 -16.63
N PRO A 236 41.97 -2.74 -16.55
CA PRO A 236 42.20 -4.17 -16.37
C PRO A 236 43.00 -4.76 -17.53
N ILE A 237 44.00 -5.58 -17.21
CA ILE A 237 44.82 -6.30 -18.18
C ILE A 237 44.83 -7.78 -17.82
N GLU A 238 44.50 -8.60 -18.80
CA GLU A 238 44.77 -10.04 -18.83
C GLU A 238 46.14 -10.29 -19.47
N LYS A 239 46.91 -11.24 -18.93
CA LYS A 239 48.13 -11.74 -19.55
C LYS A 239 47.91 -13.17 -20.07
N THR A 240 47.84 -13.32 -21.38
CA THR A 240 47.70 -14.62 -22.06
C THR A 240 48.99 -15.44 -22.04
N GLU A 241 50.14 -14.84 -22.35
CA GLU A 241 51.44 -15.53 -22.42
C GLU A 241 52.65 -14.60 -22.20
N GLY A 242 53.87 -15.13 -22.29
CA GLY A 242 55.10 -14.33 -22.33
C GLY A 242 55.63 -13.78 -21.00
N CYS A 243 56.30 -12.63 -21.06
CA CYS A 243 57.02 -12.02 -19.94
C CYS A 243 56.09 -11.37 -18.90
N ASN A 244 56.58 -11.13 -17.68
CA ASN A 244 55.84 -10.37 -16.65
C ASN A 244 56.01 -8.86 -16.76
N HIS A 245 56.86 -8.35 -17.67
CA HIS A 245 56.92 -6.94 -18.02
C HIS A 245 55.78 -6.60 -18.98
N ILE A 246 54.86 -5.74 -18.56
CA ILE A 246 53.71 -5.30 -19.35
C ILE A 246 53.83 -3.82 -19.66
N THR A 247 53.62 -3.47 -20.94
CA THR A 247 53.39 -2.10 -21.39
C THR A 247 51.89 -1.86 -21.48
N CYS A 248 51.38 -0.83 -20.81
CA CYS A 248 49.97 -0.46 -20.93
C CYS A 248 49.63 0.02 -22.35
N GLN A 249 48.57 -0.55 -22.94
CA GLN A 249 48.14 -0.25 -24.30
C GLN A 249 47.23 1.00 -24.41
N VAL A 250 46.85 1.62 -23.29
CA VAL A 250 45.99 2.81 -23.27
C VAL A 250 46.76 4.03 -23.77
N SER A 251 46.21 4.69 -24.80
CA SER A 251 46.76 5.89 -25.41
C SER A 251 47.11 6.98 -24.39
N GLY A 252 48.40 7.33 -24.28
CA GLY A 252 48.90 8.33 -23.34
C GLY A 252 49.15 7.83 -21.91
N CYS A 253 48.85 6.56 -21.59
CA CYS A 253 49.23 5.97 -20.32
C CYS A 253 50.75 5.78 -20.25
N ASN A 254 51.35 5.07 -21.21
CA ASN A 254 52.80 4.82 -21.29
C ASN A 254 53.40 4.21 -20.00
N THR A 255 52.59 3.52 -19.21
CA THR A 255 53.02 2.89 -17.95
C THR A 255 53.49 1.47 -18.21
N HIS A 256 54.70 1.18 -17.77
CA HIS A 256 55.31 -0.14 -17.71
C HIS A 256 55.22 -0.67 -16.29
N PHE A 257 54.74 -1.89 -16.10
CA PHE A 257 54.54 -2.49 -14.78
C PHE A 257 54.83 -3.99 -14.79
N CYS A 258 54.98 -4.57 -13.60
CA CYS A 258 55.18 -6.01 -13.44
C CYS A 258 53.85 -6.71 -13.16
N TYR A 259 53.44 -7.64 -14.03
CA TYR A 259 52.20 -8.40 -13.85
C TYR A 259 52.20 -9.29 -12.59
N LYS A 260 53.38 -9.68 -12.06
CA LYS A 260 53.44 -10.60 -10.92
C LYS A 260 53.16 -9.93 -9.59
N CYS A 261 53.82 -8.80 -9.29
CA CYS A 261 53.58 -8.01 -8.07
C CYS A 261 52.59 -6.86 -8.24
N GLY A 262 52.28 -6.44 -9.49
CA GLY A 262 51.42 -5.29 -9.81
C GLY A 262 52.14 -3.94 -9.83
N GLU A 263 53.40 -3.88 -9.40
CA GLU A 263 54.15 -2.65 -9.20
C GLU A 263 54.55 -1.95 -10.51
N THR A 264 54.50 -0.61 -10.50
CA THR A 264 55.01 0.25 -11.58
C THR A 264 56.53 0.11 -11.71
N ILE A 265 57.00 -0.16 -12.92
CA ILE A 265 58.43 -0.18 -13.27
C ILE A 265 58.87 1.23 -13.71
N ILE A 266 58.14 1.85 -14.64
CA ILE A 266 58.37 3.24 -15.10
C ILE A 266 57.15 3.76 -15.87
N ARG A 267 56.99 5.08 -15.99
CA ARG A 267 56.10 5.70 -16.99
C ARG A 267 56.93 6.54 -17.96
N SER A 268 57.26 5.98 -19.13
CA SER A 268 58.10 6.61 -20.16
C SER A 268 57.80 6.02 -21.55
N THR A 269 58.32 6.66 -22.60
CA THR A 269 58.37 6.12 -23.97
C THR A 269 59.81 5.90 -24.44
N ASP A 270 60.82 6.19 -23.62
CA ASP A 270 62.23 5.99 -23.99
C ASP A 270 62.68 4.56 -23.70
N ASN A 271 63.02 3.82 -24.75
CA ASN A 271 63.44 2.42 -24.66
C ASN A 271 64.71 2.21 -23.82
N THR A 272 65.57 3.23 -23.65
CA THR A 272 66.77 3.14 -22.81
C THR A 272 66.42 3.23 -21.32
N GLU A 273 65.53 4.16 -20.95
CA GLU A 273 64.99 4.28 -19.58
C GLU A 273 64.18 3.03 -19.20
N ILE A 274 63.27 2.59 -20.08
CA ILE A 274 62.46 1.38 -19.90
C ILE A 274 63.37 0.16 -19.70
N SER A 275 64.42 0.02 -20.52
CA SER A 275 65.39 -1.08 -20.40
C SER A 275 66.26 -0.99 -19.15
N ALA A 276 66.47 0.19 -18.58
CA ALA A 276 67.21 0.36 -17.32
C ALA A 276 66.31 0.00 -16.12
N ALA A 277 65.10 0.57 -16.04
CA ALA A 277 64.13 0.31 -14.99
C ALA A 277 63.71 -1.17 -14.95
N TRP A 278 63.48 -1.79 -16.12
CA TRP A 278 63.20 -3.23 -16.24
C TRP A 278 64.32 -4.11 -15.65
N ARG A 279 65.59 -3.75 -15.88
CA ARG A 279 66.73 -4.49 -15.29
C ARG A 279 66.81 -4.33 -13.78
N SER A 280 66.55 -3.15 -13.23
CA SER A 280 66.49 -2.95 -11.77
C SER A 280 65.44 -3.88 -11.15
N HIS A 281 64.20 -3.73 -11.62
CA HIS A 281 63.06 -4.44 -11.03
C HIS A 281 63.23 -5.95 -11.04
N PHE A 282 63.62 -6.54 -12.18
CA PHE A 282 63.79 -7.99 -12.30
C PHE A 282 65.17 -8.52 -11.85
N SER A 283 66.05 -7.71 -11.27
CA SER A 283 67.31 -8.18 -10.66
C SER A 283 67.41 -7.97 -9.15
N ALA A 284 66.69 -7.00 -8.58
CA ALA A 284 66.73 -6.70 -7.14
C ALA A 284 65.35 -6.44 -6.53
N ASP A 285 64.49 -5.67 -7.21
CA ASP A 285 63.35 -5.02 -6.54
C ASP A 285 62.07 -5.86 -6.50
N CYS A 286 61.90 -6.85 -7.40
CA CYS A 286 60.66 -7.63 -7.51
C CYS A 286 60.56 -8.74 -6.44
N PRO A 287 59.67 -8.63 -5.43
CA PRO A 287 59.63 -9.56 -4.29
C PRO A 287 59.14 -10.97 -4.63
N LEU A 288 58.59 -11.19 -5.83
CA LEU A 288 58.03 -12.46 -6.29
C LEU A 288 58.87 -13.14 -7.38
N TYR A 289 60.07 -12.63 -7.68
CA TYR A 289 60.97 -13.20 -8.68
C TYR A 289 61.48 -14.58 -8.25
N GLY A 290 61.52 -15.54 -9.17
CA GLY A 290 62.00 -16.92 -8.91
C GLY A 290 61.02 -17.89 -8.24
N MET A 291 59.96 -17.42 -7.57
CA MET A 291 58.91 -18.33 -7.09
C MET A 291 58.09 -18.92 -8.25
N PRO A 292 57.71 -20.21 -8.22
CA PRO A 292 56.73 -20.78 -9.14
C PRO A 292 55.35 -20.11 -8.98
N LEU A 293 54.44 -20.47 -9.88
CA LEU A 293 52.99 -20.27 -9.74
C LEU A 293 52.37 -21.50 -9.06
#